data_AF-A0A2T7PFM9-F1
#
_entry.id   AF-A0A2T7PFM9-F1
#
_cell.length_a   1.000
_cell.length_b   1.000
_cell.length_c   1.000
_cell.angle_alpha   90.00
_cell.angle_beta   90.00
_cell.angle_gamma   90.00
#
_symmetry.space_group_name_H-M   'P 1'
#
loop_
_entity.id
_entity.type
_entity.pdbx_description
1 polymer ?
#
loop_
_entity_poly.entity_id
_entity_poly.type
_entity_poly.pdbx_seq_one_letter_code
_entity_poly.pdbx_strand_id
1 'polypeptide(L)'
;MESTFVAKKHKKGKHKKHDHAIETDTEPSSSASNKEKDFLNPEEEKVEDTKEDLDSWTSNERLTLIESIRSQCPDNDSLSYKVREKKISWEKVTVSNHSAEQCRRMWQELQKQVRKHRTLPDLLHDAETVVHHPHKKKRKRHPDQPAKPLTPYILYIKEHREKVKAKNPGITLPDITRLLSQKWQSLSPRKREKYRLQYNKDREDFVKANEEFLQNHPAKKTKREGKPPALPFPFQCFYDAKISKYKQKHPNLSTSQLSAKLRAKYLKLKPSKKKKWISKAMESIPDYEKQLQEYLITHPEFKPPLRKIRLTKEEMVISKCSPEMDVDEITRQLMEVAPKDRRKKAKVIKTFPGAPEKPPKTAYTLFIKKEIGKLTVGSMTDKMTQLGKEWQSMAEQERKKYEKKLQRLKEDYELQVQEFEKTLSPEDLAKFRETQNNSRKKRKTD
;
A
#
# COMPACT_ATOMS: atom_id res chain seq x y z
N MET A 1 -1.97 -58.36 3.70
CA MET A 1 -2.88 -58.55 2.56
C MET A 1 -3.81 -57.34 2.57
N GLU A 2 -3.85 -56.39 1.65
CA GLU A 2 -3.27 -56.25 0.32
C GLU A 2 -2.78 -54.81 0.12
N SER A 3 -1.77 -54.71 -0.74
CA SER A 3 -1.09 -53.53 -1.22
C SER A 3 -1.81 -53.01 -2.46
N THR A 4 -2.08 -51.71 -2.58
CA THR A 4 -2.12 -51.08 -3.91
C THR A 4 -1.47 -49.71 -3.90
N PHE A 5 -0.60 -49.56 -4.89
CA PHE A 5 0.43 -48.56 -5.12
C PHE A 5 0.05 -47.90 -6.44
N VAL A 6 -0.06 -46.56 -6.53
CA VAL A 6 -0.20 -45.90 -7.84
C VAL A 6 0.78 -44.75 -7.99
N ALA A 7 1.54 -44.87 -9.08
CA ALA A 7 2.79 -44.23 -9.39
C ALA A 7 2.69 -42.77 -9.90
N LYS A 8 3.76 -42.03 -9.63
CA LYS A 8 4.22 -40.83 -10.37
C LYS A 8 4.59 -41.21 -11.81
N LYS A 9 4.11 -40.46 -12.81
CA LYS A 9 4.70 -40.44 -14.16
C LYS A 9 5.63 -39.23 -14.32
N HIS A 10 6.92 -39.53 -14.48
CA HIS A 10 7.92 -38.66 -15.11
C HIS A 10 7.77 -38.76 -16.63
N LYS A 11 8.03 -37.68 -17.36
CA LYS A 11 8.28 -37.71 -18.82
C LYS A 11 9.62 -37.02 -19.09
N LYS A 12 10.63 -37.81 -19.48
CA LYS A 12 11.92 -37.39 -20.03
C LYS A 12 11.93 -37.71 -21.53
N GLY A 13 12.64 -36.89 -22.30
CA GLY A 13 13.37 -37.33 -23.49
C GLY A 13 12.98 -36.67 -24.81
N LYS A 14 13.90 -35.88 -25.36
CA LYS A 14 14.56 -36.20 -26.64
C LYS A 14 15.84 -35.36 -26.80
N HIS A 15 16.98 -36.06 -26.74
CA HIS A 15 18.26 -35.64 -27.28
C HIS A 15 18.25 -35.87 -28.80
N LYS A 16 18.94 -35.01 -29.56
CA LYS A 16 19.56 -35.40 -30.83
C LYS A 16 20.95 -34.77 -30.87
N LYS A 17 21.97 -35.61 -30.78
CA LYS A 17 23.37 -35.31 -31.10
C LYS A 17 23.56 -35.59 -32.60
N HIS A 18 24.44 -34.84 -33.24
CA HIS A 18 25.21 -35.32 -34.38
C HIS A 18 26.64 -34.80 -34.19
N ASP A 19 27.55 -35.75 -34.00
CA ASP A 19 28.99 -35.58 -34.10
C ASP A 19 29.39 -35.91 -35.54
N HIS A 20 30.28 -35.11 -36.14
CA HIS A 20 31.31 -35.58 -37.06
C HIS A 20 32.48 -34.59 -37.02
N ALA A 21 33.59 -35.06 -36.48
CA ALA A 21 34.92 -34.47 -36.62
C ALA A 21 35.54 -34.92 -37.94
N ILE A 22 36.48 -34.14 -38.48
CA ILE A 22 37.78 -34.59 -39.01
C ILE A 22 38.67 -33.34 -39.12
N GLU A 23 39.88 -33.50 -38.62
CA GLU A 23 41.01 -32.57 -38.56
C GLU A 23 41.59 -32.27 -39.96
N THR A 24 42.33 -31.17 -40.10
CA THR A 24 43.76 -31.21 -40.46
C THR A 24 44.38 -29.82 -40.42
N ASP A 25 45.57 -29.76 -39.84
CA ASP A 25 46.48 -28.63 -39.71
C ASP A 25 46.96 -28.08 -41.05
N THR A 26 47.14 -26.75 -41.14
CA THR A 26 48.32 -26.15 -41.81
C THR A 26 48.46 -24.66 -41.42
N GLU A 27 49.50 -24.33 -40.65
CA GLU A 27 50.16 -23.01 -40.77
C GLU A 27 51.07 -23.03 -42.02
N PRO A 28 51.33 -21.87 -42.66
CA PRO A 28 52.58 -21.18 -42.33
C PRO A 28 52.53 -19.64 -42.32
N SER A 29 53.35 -19.10 -41.43
CA SER A 29 54.10 -17.84 -41.44
C SER A 29 54.33 -17.13 -42.80
N SER A 30 54.08 -15.81 -42.87
CA SER A 30 55.12 -14.76 -42.93
C SER A 30 54.74 -13.49 -43.73
N SER A 31 55.18 -12.36 -43.17
CA SER A 31 55.61 -11.10 -43.83
C SER A 31 54.61 -10.07 -44.37
N ALA A 32 54.52 -8.97 -43.60
CA ALA A 32 54.74 -7.57 -43.99
C ALA A 32 54.02 -6.95 -45.22
N SER A 33 53.18 -5.94 -44.94
CA SER A 33 53.48 -4.56 -45.36
C SER A 33 52.52 -3.54 -44.77
N ASN A 34 53.13 -2.51 -44.19
CA ASN A 34 52.54 -1.23 -43.84
C ASN A 34 51.75 -0.63 -45.00
N LYS A 35 50.60 -0.02 -44.68
CA LYS A 35 50.16 1.22 -45.32
C LYS A 35 49.27 1.99 -44.35
N GLU A 36 49.91 2.98 -43.73
CA GLU A 36 49.28 4.13 -43.11
C GLU A 36 48.21 4.70 -44.04
N LYS A 37 47.04 4.99 -43.46
CA LYS A 37 46.16 6.05 -43.93
C LYS A 37 45.72 6.84 -42.72
N ASP A 38 46.44 7.93 -42.51
CA ASP A 38 46.03 9.07 -41.71
C ASP A 38 44.62 9.49 -42.12
N PHE A 39 43.66 9.26 -41.22
CA PHE A 39 42.42 10.01 -41.19
C PHE A 39 42.41 10.80 -39.88
N LEU A 40 42.61 12.11 -40.05
CA LEU A 40 42.50 13.15 -39.05
C LEU A 40 41.29 12.93 -38.16
N ASN A 41 41.57 12.70 -36.87
CA ASN A 41 40.62 12.71 -35.78
C ASN A 41 40.16 14.17 -35.58
N PRO A 42 38.87 14.53 -35.73
CA PRO A 42 38.40 15.80 -35.21
C PRO A 42 38.46 15.68 -33.69
N GLU A 43 39.24 16.55 -33.07
CA GLU A 43 39.33 16.68 -31.62
C GLU A 43 37.92 16.82 -31.02
N GLU A 44 37.43 15.76 -30.38
CA GLU A 44 36.35 15.90 -29.41
C GLU A 44 36.93 16.68 -28.24
N GLU A 45 36.70 17.99 -28.23
CA GLU A 45 36.91 18.85 -27.06
C GLU A 45 36.23 18.22 -25.86
N LYS A 46 37.05 17.63 -24.99
CA LYS A 46 36.62 17.11 -23.70
C LYS A 46 36.44 18.30 -22.78
N VAL A 47 35.27 18.95 -22.84
CA VAL A 47 34.89 20.02 -21.93
C VAL A 47 34.82 19.45 -20.51
N GLU A 48 35.87 19.70 -19.72
CA GLU A 48 35.91 19.43 -18.28
C GLU A 48 35.08 20.51 -17.55
N ASP A 49 33.77 20.26 -17.41
CA ASP A 49 32.86 21.19 -16.73
C ASP A 49 32.74 20.90 -15.22
N THR A 50 32.63 21.99 -14.47
CA THR A 50 32.73 22.04 -13.01
C THR A 50 31.40 21.67 -12.32
N LYS A 51 31.47 21.31 -11.03
CA LYS A 51 30.30 21.02 -10.19
C LYS A 51 29.33 22.21 -10.06
N GLU A 52 29.81 23.42 -10.35
CA GLU A 52 29.05 24.67 -10.25
C GLU A 52 27.96 24.78 -11.33
N ASP A 53 28.19 24.25 -12.53
CA ASP A 53 27.21 24.30 -13.63
C ASP A 53 25.98 23.43 -13.38
N LEU A 54 26.13 22.32 -12.63
CA LEU A 54 25.04 21.41 -12.27
C LEU A 54 24.18 21.95 -11.11
N ASP A 55 24.76 22.75 -10.22
CA ASP A 55 24.04 23.35 -9.08
C ASP A 55 23.23 24.59 -9.49
N SER A 56 23.48 25.17 -10.68
CA SER A 56 22.73 26.31 -11.23
C SER A 56 21.27 26.01 -11.60
N TRP A 57 20.91 24.74 -11.81
CA TRP A 57 19.57 24.34 -12.23
C TRP A 57 18.53 24.45 -11.11
N THR A 58 17.49 25.23 -11.38
CA THR A 58 16.34 25.39 -10.48
C THR A 58 15.45 24.13 -10.43
N SER A 59 14.66 24.00 -9.36
CA SER A 59 13.68 22.91 -9.24
C SER A 59 12.66 22.90 -10.39
N ASN A 60 12.28 24.06 -10.91
CA ASN A 60 11.32 24.16 -12.02
C ASN A 60 11.94 23.67 -13.34
N GLU A 61 13.18 24.04 -13.65
CA GLU A 61 13.87 23.55 -14.85
C GLU A 61 14.05 22.03 -14.82
N ARG A 62 14.36 21.47 -13.64
CA ARG A 62 14.45 20.01 -13.45
C ARG A 62 13.10 19.32 -13.66
N LEU A 63 11.99 19.93 -13.24
CA LEU A 63 10.64 19.39 -13.50
C LEU A 63 10.25 19.51 -14.98
N THR A 64 10.57 20.62 -15.64
CA THR A 64 10.35 20.82 -17.08
C THR A 64 11.14 19.80 -17.90
N LEU A 65 12.37 19.49 -17.50
CA LEU A 65 13.16 18.41 -18.11
C LEU A 65 12.47 17.05 -17.99
N ILE A 66 11.99 16.70 -16.79
CA ILE A 66 11.29 15.43 -16.54
C ILE A 66 10.02 15.32 -17.38
N GLU A 67 9.24 16.39 -17.46
CA GLU A 67 8.00 16.43 -18.26
C GLU A 67 8.29 16.37 -19.77
N SER A 68 9.34 17.06 -20.22
CA SER A 68 9.78 17.00 -21.62
C SER A 68 10.21 15.58 -22.01
N ILE A 69 10.96 14.89 -21.15
CA ILE A 69 11.33 13.47 -21.35
C ILE A 69 10.09 12.56 -21.31
N ARG A 70 9.14 12.84 -20.41
CA ARG A 70 7.86 12.11 -20.31
C ARG A 70 7.08 12.22 -21.61
N SER A 71 7.03 13.39 -22.24
CA SER A 71 6.31 13.60 -23.50
C SER A 71 6.88 12.83 -24.69
N GLN A 72 8.14 12.40 -24.62
CA GLN A 72 8.77 11.53 -25.64
C GLN A 72 8.52 10.03 -25.41
N CYS A 73 7.84 9.67 -24.32
CA CYS A 73 7.53 8.28 -23.98
C CYS A 73 6.09 7.93 -24.37
N PRO A 74 5.84 6.77 -25.01
CA PRO A 74 4.47 6.29 -25.25
C PRO A 74 3.72 6.02 -23.93
N ASP A 75 2.40 6.24 -23.90
CA ASP A 75 1.55 6.06 -22.71
C ASP A 75 1.60 4.64 -22.10
N ASN A 76 1.88 3.63 -22.92
CA ASN A 76 1.99 2.21 -22.52
C ASN A 76 3.40 1.66 -22.76
N ASP A 77 4.43 2.36 -22.27
CA ASP A 77 5.80 1.88 -22.38
C ASP A 77 6.14 0.76 -21.39
N SER A 78 6.45 -0.42 -21.91
CA SER A 78 6.89 -1.59 -21.13
C SER A 78 8.39 -1.87 -21.28
N LEU A 79 9.12 -1.07 -22.07
CA LEU A 79 10.55 -1.24 -22.28
C LEU A 79 11.34 -0.87 -21.03
N SER A 80 12.53 -1.49 -20.90
CA SER A 80 13.44 -1.11 -19.83
C SER A 80 13.90 0.34 -20.02
N TYR A 81 14.04 1.08 -18.92
CA TYR A 81 14.46 2.49 -18.97
C TYR A 81 15.73 2.71 -19.80
N LYS A 82 16.72 1.81 -19.71
CA LYS A 82 17.98 1.87 -20.49
C LYS A 82 17.75 1.77 -22.01
N VAL A 83 16.75 1.00 -22.41
CA VAL A 83 16.40 0.80 -23.82
C VAL A 83 15.63 2.02 -24.33
N ARG A 84 14.72 2.55 -23.53
CA ARG A 84 13.95 3.76 -23.88
C ARG A 84 14.83 5.00 -23.95
N GLU A 85 15.78 5.15 -23.03
CA GLU A 85 16.72 6.27 -22.98
C GLU A 85 17.50 6.44 -24.29
N LYS A 86 17.95 5.34 -24.90
CA LYS A 86 18.65 5.37 -26.19
C LYS A 86 17.76 5.80 -27.36
N LYS A 87 16.44 5.74 -27.19
CA LYS A 87 15.44 6.13 -28.21
C LYS A 87 14.88 7.53 -28.00
N ILE A 88 15.31 8.24 -26.96
CA ILE A 88 14.94 9.64 -26.72
C ILE A 88 15.65 10.50 -27.75
N SER A 89 14.89 11.32 -28.48
CA SER A 89 15.44 12.33 -29.37
C SER A 89 15.76 13.58 -28.54
N TRP A 90 17.01 13.70 -28.09
CA TRP A 90 17.45 14.78 -27.21
C TRP A 90 17.28 16.17 -27.82
N GLU A 91 17.32 16.29 -29.15
CA GLU A 91 17.01 17.51 -29.90
C GLU A 91 15.58 18.03 -29.64
N LYS A 92 14.65 17.14 -29.28
CA LYS A 92 13.26 17.47 -28.94
C LYS A 92 13.04 17.71 -27.45
N VAL A 93 14.07 17.49 -26.61
CA VAL A 93 14.00 17.79 -25.18
C VAL A 93 14.41 19.25 -24.99
N THR A 94 13.43 20.15 -24.95
CA THR A 94 13.68 21.59 -24.80
C THR A 94 13.35 22.06 -23.39
N VAL A 95 14.35 22.60 -22.69
CA VAL A 95 14.18 23.39 -21.47
C VAL A 95 14.68 24.80 -21.82
N SER A 96 13.91 25.84 -21.49
CA SER A 96 13.97 27.17 -22.13
C SER A 96 15.37 27.81 -22.26
N ASN A 97 16.33 27.47 -21.40
CA ASN A 97 17.68 28.04 -21.37
C ASN A 97 18.81 26.99 -21.46
N HIS A 98 18.51 25.73 -21.83
CA HIS A 98 19.49 24.64 -21.82
C HIS A 98 19.51 23.88 -23.15
N SER A 99 20.71 23.58 -23.63
CA SER A 99 20.95 22.75 -24.82
C SER A 99 20.53 21.29 -24.60
N ALA A 100 20.36 20.54 -25.70
CA ALA A 100 20.05 19.11 -25.66
C ALA A 100 21.08 18.29 -24.86
N GLU A 101 22.36 18.67 -24.94
CA GLU A 101 23.43 18.03 -24.19
C GLU A 101 23.35 18.33 -22.69
N GLN A 102 23.08 19.57 -22.31
CA GLN A 102 22.87 19.97 -20.92
C GLN A 102 21.66 19.23 -20.31
N CYS A 103 20.57 19.08 -21.07
CA CYS A 103 19.39 18.31 -20.68
C CYS A 103 19.72 16.82 -20.46
N ARG A 104 20.52 16.22 -21.35
CA ARG A 104 20.98 14.84 -21.21
C ARG A 104 21.86 14.64 -19.97
N ARG A 105 22.78 15.57 -19.71
CA ARG A 105 23.68 15.53 -18.54
C ARG A 105 22.89 15.67 -17.22
N MET A 106 21.97 16.63 -17.14
CA MET A 106 21.11 16.80 -15.97
C MET A 106 20.23 15.58 -15.70
N TRP A 107 19.69 14.94 -16.76
CA TRP A 107 18.96 13.69 -16.62
C TRP A 107 19.82 12.57 -16.03
N GLN A 108 21.09 12.43 -16.46
CA GLN A 108 22.03 11.47 -15.90
C GLN A 108 22.33 11.74 -14.42
N GLU A 109 22.36 13.00 -13.98
CA GLU A 109 22.55 13.35 -12.57
C GLU A 109 21.31 13.00 -11.73
N LEU A 110 20.11 13.32 -12.20
CA LEU A 110 18.86 12.89 -11.56
C LEU A 110 18.78 11.36 -11.47
N GLN A 111 19.24 10.64 -12.50
CA GLN A 111 19.32 9.18 -12.50
C GLN A 111 20.18 8.59 -11.36
N LYS A 112 21.22 9.30 -10.90
CA LYS A 112 22.06 8.84 -9.78
C LYS A 112 21.31 8.88 -8.45
N GLN A 113 20.30 9.75 -8.32
CA GLN A 113 19.55 9.99 -7.08
C GLN A 113 18.28 9.14 -6.97
N VAL A 114 17.80 8.60 -8.09
CA VAL A 114 16.62 7.72 -8.16
C VAL A 114 16.99 6.23 -8.09
N ARG A 115 16.04 5.38 -7.71
CA ARG A 115 16.26 3.93 -7.76
C ARG A 115 16.14 3.48 -9.21
N LYS A 116 17.01 2.56 -9.64
CA LYS A 116 16.99 2.00 -11.00
C LYS A 116 15.77 1.06 -11.15
N HIS A 117 14.60 1.63 -11.45
CA HIS A 117 13.33 0.95 -11.69
C HIS A 117 13.26 0.29 -13.08
N ARG A 118 12.22 -0.52 -13.34
CA ARG A 118 12.13 -1.37 -14.55
C ARG A 118 11.82 -0.55 -15.81
N THR A 119 10.90 0.41 -15.77
CA THR A 119 10.49 1.24 -16.93
C THR A 119 10.91 2.71 -16.76
N LEU A 120 10.95 3.49 -17.85
CA LEU A 120 11.29 4.92 -17.80
C LEU A 120 10.21 5.77 -17.09
N PRO A 121 8.89 5.53 -17.23
CA PRO A 121 7.86 6.26 -16.48
C PRO A 121 8.01 6.16 -14.96
N ASP A 122 8.33 4.96 -14.43
CA ASP A 122 8.58 4.76 -13.00
C ASP A 122 9.79 5.59 -12.53
N LEU A 123 10.84 5.64 -13.37
CA LEU A 123 12.06 6.39 -13.08
C LEU A 123 11.83 7.91 -13.08
N LEU A 124 11.00 8.40 -14.01
CA LEU A 124 10.60 9.81 -14.09
C LEU A 124 9.76 10.24 -12.88
N HIS A 125 8.85 9.37 -12.42
CA HIS A 125 8.08 9.63 -11.20
C HIS A 125 9.00 9.73 -9.97
N ASP A 126 9.94 8.80 -9.82
CA ASP A 126 10.93 8.87 -8.75
C ASP A 126 11.78 10.15 -8.85
N ALA A 127 12.20 10.56 -10.06
CA ALA A 127 12.97 11.79 -10.28
C ALA A 127 12.18 13.03 -9.86
N GLU A 128 10.89 13.10 -10.20
CA GLU A 128 9.96 14.14 -9.77
C GLU A 128 9.87 14.20 -8.23
N THR A 129 9.80 13.04 -7.56
CA THR A 129 9.81 13.01 -6.10
C THR A 129 11.12 13.49 -5.49
N VAL A 130 12.26 13.23 -6.14
CA VAL A 130 13.58 13.70 -5.71
C VAL A 130 13.70 15.22 -5.86
N VAL A 131 13.20 15.78 -6.97
CA VAL A 131 13.20 17.24 -7.19
C VAL A 131 12.31 17.96 -6.19
N HIS A 132 11.11 17.43 -5.89
CA HIS A 132 10.24 18.00 -4.86
C HIS A 132 10.76 17.78 -3.42
N HIS A 133 11.56 16.73 -3.18
CA HIS A 133 12.04 16.38 -1.85
C HIS A 133 13.53 15.98 -1.87
N PRO A 134 14.45 16.91 -2.18
CA PRO A 134 15.88 16.63 -2.38
C PRO A 134 16.58 16.10 -1.13
N HIS A 135 15.92 16.18 0.04
CA HIS A 135 16.43 15.72 1.33
C HIS A 135 15.64 14.57 1.95
N LYS A 136 14.82 13.82 1.20
CA LYS A 136 14.35 12.49 1.64
C LYS A 136 15.49 11.45 1.62
N LYS A 137 16.67 11.82 2.16
CA LYS A 137 17.71 10.89 2.60
C LYS A 137 17.05 9.87 3.51
N LYS A 138 17.37 8.58 3.36
CA LYS A 138 17.02 7.55 4.34
C LYS A 138 17.29 8.14 5.72
N ARG A 139 16.26 8.34 6.56
CA ARG A 139 16.39 9.05 7.83
C ARG A 139 17.61 8.46 8.55
N LYS A 140 18.69 9.26 8.67
CA LYS A 140 19.88 8.82 9.40
C LYS A 140 19.39 8.56 10.81
N ARG A 141 19.55 7.32 11.27
CA ARG A 141 19.27 6.99 12.68
C ARG A 141 20.27 7.80 13.51
N HIS A 142 19.85 8.24 14.69
CA HIS A 142 20.81 8.92 15.57
C HIS A 142 21.94 7.95 15.91
N PRO A 143 23.20 8.41 16.01
CA PRO A 143 24.34 7.53 16.30
C PRO A 143 24.07 6.62 17.49
N ASP A 144 23.54 7.19 18.58
CA ASP A 144 23.26 6.45 19.82
C ASP A 144 21.91 5.71 19.82
N GLN A 145 21.12 5.80 18.74
CA GLN A 145 19.84 5.09 18.70
C GLN A 145 20.09 3.60 18.49
N PRO A 146 19.67 2.73 19.44
CA PRO A 146 19.95 1.31 19.32
C PRO A 146 19.36 0.71 18.03
N ALA A 147 20.10 -0.21 17.41
CA ALA A 147 19.64 -0.94 16.24
C ALA A 147 18.65 -2.03 16.65
N LYS A 148 17.64 -2.29 15.81
CA LYS A 148 16.70 -3.39 16.07
C LYS A 148 17.45 -4.73 16.02
N PRO A 149 17.14 -5.68 16.90
CA PRO A 149 17.75 -7.01 16.88
C PRO A 149 17.43 -7.74 15.57
N LEU A 150 18.36 -8.58 15.12
CA LEU A 150 18.20 -9.39 13.91
C LEU A 150 17.27 -10.57 14.20
N THR A 151 16.32 -10.84 13.30
CA THR A 151 15.40 -11.97 13.47
C THR A 151 16.16 -13.32 13.43
N PRO A 152 15.59 -14.41 13.99
CA PRO A 152 16.27 -15.72 14.03
C PRO A 152 16.80 -16.20 12.67
N TYR A 153 16.02 -15.97 11.62
CA TYR A 153 16.40 -16.30 10.24
C TYR A 153 17.59 -15.47 9.73
N ILE A 154 17.62 -14.17 10.03
CA ILE A 154 18.71 -13.29 9.60
C ILE A 154 19.98 -13.57 10.40
N LEU A 155 19.87 -13.93 11.68
CA LEU A 155 21.00 -14.41 12.48
C LEU A 155 21.64 -15.65 11.84
N TYR A 156 20.80 -16.61 11.40
CA TYR A 156 21.27 -17.78 10.67
C TYR A 156 21.99 -17.41 9.36
N ILE A 157 21.41 -16.52 8.54
CA ILE A 157 22.09 -16.06 7.33
C ILE A 157 23.43 -15.39 7.67
N LYS A 158 23.47 -14.52 8.68
CA LYS A 158 24.70 -13.82 9.10
C LYS A 158 25.81 -14.80 9.47
N GLU A 159 25.50 -15.87 10.19
CA GLU A 159 26.46 -16.88 10.61
C GLU A 159 26.95 -17.76 9.44
N HIS A 160 26.07 -18.08 8.48
CA HIS A 160 26.36 -19.06 7.42
C HIS A 160 26.73 -18.45 6.06
N ARG A 161 26.51 -17.14 5.84
CA ARG A 161 26.77 -16.48 4.56
C ARG A 161 28.21 -16.61 4.09
N GLU A 162 29.19 -16.40 4.97
CA GLU A 162 30.61 -16.41 4.58
C GLU A 162 31.04 -17.84 4.22
N LYS A 163 30.53 -18.84 4.94
CA LYS A 163 30.80 -20.26 4.66
C LYS A 163 30.23 -20.68 3.30
N VAL A 164 29.03 -20.21 2.95
CA VAL A 164 28.43 -20.51 1.65
C VAL A 164 29.13 -19.75 0.52
N LYS A 165 29.50 -18.48 0.76
CA LYS A 165 30.26 -17.66 -0.18
C LYS A 165 31.63 -18.27 -0.49
N ALA A 166 32.36 -18.73 0.52
CA ALA A 166 33.66 -19.38 0.34
C ALA A 166 33.56 -20.69 -0.45
N LYS A 167 32.48 -21.46 -0.28
CA LYS A 167 32.25 -22.71 -1.04
C LYS A 167 31.73 -22.48 -2.47
N ASN A 168 31.29 -21.27 -2.77
CA ASN A 168 30.71 -20.92 -4.07
C ASN A 168 31.27 -19.57 -4.54
N PRO A 169 32.58 -19.47 -4.81
CA PRO A 169 33.17 -18.26 -5.33
C PRO A 169 32.51 -17.91 -6.68
N GLY A 170 32.11 -16.65 -6.86
CA GLY A 170 31.43 -16.17 -8.08
C GLY A 170 29.89 -16.21 -8.04
N ILE A 171 29.27 -16.86 -7.05
CA ILE A 171 27.80 -16.81 -6.88
C ILE A 171 27.37 -15.46 -6.28
N THR A 172 26.26 -14.90 -6.78
CA THR A 172 25.73 -13.61 -6.32
C THR A 172 25.16 -13.70 -4.90
N LEU A 173 25.20 -12.61 -4.14
CA LEU A 173 24.66 -12.54 -2.78
C LEU A 173 23.16 -12.92 -2.69
N PRO A 174 22.29 -12.53 -3.64
CA PRO A 174 20.90 -13.01 -3.70
C PRO A 174 20.78 -14.53 -3.78
N ASP A 175 21.62 -15.18 -4.57
CA ASP A 175 21.61 -16.65 -4.75
C ASP A 175 22.09 -17.36 -3.48
N ILE A 176 23.14 -16.84 -2.84
CA ILE A 176 23.60 -17.32 -1.52
C ILE A 176 22.47 -17.22 -0.48
N THR A 177 21.75 -16.10 -0.46
CA THR A 177 20.63 -15.90 0.47
C THR A 177 19.48 -16.87 0.17
N ARG A 178 19.19 -17.14 -1.11
CA ARG A 178 18.19 -18.12 -1.53
C ARG A 178 18.54 -19.53 -1.06
N LEU A 179 19.80 -19.94 -1.22
CA LEU A 179 20.29 -21.24 -0.75
C LEU A 179 20.19 -21.37 0.78
N LEU A 180 20.55 -20.30 1.51
CA LEU A 180 20.43 -20.27 2.96
C LEU A 180 18.97 -20.27 3.44
N SER A 181 18.04 -19.66 2.69
CA SER A 181 16.61 -19.74 2.95
C SER A 181 16.10 -21.18 2.93
N GLN A 182 16.48 -21.94 1.89
CA GLN A 182 16.13 -23.36 1.79
C GLN A 182 16.71 -24.18 2.94
N LYS A 183 18.00 -23.95 3.28
CA LYS A 183 18.64 -24.63 4.42
C LYS A 183 17.97 -24.28 5.75
N TRP A 184 17.55 -23.04 5.95
CA TRP A 184 16.79 -22.63 7.14
C TRP A 184 15.45 -23.35 7.24
N GLN A 185 14.74 -23.49 6.12
CA GLN A 185 13.46 -24.21 6.04
C GLN A 185 13.60 -25.73 6.31
N SER A 186 14.77 -26.31 6.04
CA SER A 186 15.07 -27.70 6.38
C SER A 186 15.68 -27.90 7.78
N LEU A 187 15.96 -26.84 8.55
CA LEU A 187 16.47 -26.98 9.92
C LEU A 187 15.42 -27.57 10.86
N SER A 188 15.86 -28.43 11.77
CA SER A 188 15.03 -28.96 12.84
C SER A 188 14.61 -27.86 13.83
N PRO A 189 13.46 -28.03 14.52
CA PRO A 189 12.99 -27.08 15.54
C PRO A 189 14.04 -26.78 16.61
N ARG A 190 14.79 -27.80 17.06
CA ARG A 190 15.86 -27.65 18.06
C ARG A 190 17.00 -26.74 17.58
N LYS A 191 17.40 -26.84 16.31
CA LYS A 191 18.43 -25.95 15.73
C LYS A 191 17.90 -24.53 15.54
N ARG A 192 16.61 -24.37 15.18
CA ARG A 192 15.96 -23.04 15.10
C ARG A 192 15.80 -22.39 16.47
N GLU A 193 15.59 -23.19 17.52
CA GLU A 193 15.38 -22.70 18.88
C GLU A 193 16.58 -21.90 19.39
N LYS A 194 17.81 -22.32 19.07
CA LYS A 194 19.04 -21.56 19.37
C LYS A 194 18.92 -20.10 18.91
N TYR A 195 18.51 -19.87 17.67
CA TYR A 195 18.38 -18.53 17.09
C TYR A 195 17.16 -17.78 17.64
N ARG A 196 16.10 -18.49 18.04
CA ARG A 196 14.94 -17.90 18.72
C ARG A 196 15.33 -17.36 20.09
N LEU A 197 16.11 -18.13 20.86
CA LEU A 197 16.61 -17.72 22.17
C LEU A 197 17.54 -16.52 22.05
N GLN A 198 18.49 -16.56 21.10
CA GLN A 198 19.39 -15.43 20.84
C GLN A 198 18.60 -14.16 20.48
N TYR A 199 17.62 -14.26 19.58
CA TYR A 199 16.77 -13.13 19.22
C TYR A 199 16.00 -12.57 20.42
N ASN A 200 15.46 -13.42 21.29
CA ASN A 200 14.74 -12.96 22.47
C ASN A 200 15.64 -12.19 23.43
N LYS A 201 16.87 -12.67 23.66
CA LYS A 201 17.88 -11.97 24.45
C LYS A 201 18.26 -10.63 23.84
N ASP A 202 18.64 -10.61 22.56
CA ASP A 202 18.99 -9.38 21.84
C ASP A 202 17.83 -8.37 21.83
N ARG A 203 16.59 -8.87 21.84
CA ARG A 203 15.38 -8.03 21.92
C ARG A 203 15.21 -7.40 23.30
N GLU A 204 15.51 -8.12 24.37
CA GLU A 204 15.46 -7.58 25.73
C GLU A 204 16.55 -6.51 25.93
N ASP A 205 17.77 -6.78 25.48
CA ASP A 205 18.88 -5.82 25.53
C ASP A 205 18.55 -4.57 24.70
N PHE A 206 17.96 -4.74 23.51
CA PHE A 206 17.47 -3.62 22.70
C PHE A 206 16.39 -2.81 23.41
N VAL A 207 15.46 -3.46 24.12
CA VAL A 207 14.39 -2.74 24.84
C VAL A 207 14.97 -1.86 25.94
N LYS A 208 15.92 -2.39 26.73
CA LYS A 208 16.61 -1.63 27.79
C LYS A 208 17.41 -0.46 27.20
N ALA A 209 18.27 -0.72 26.22
CA ALA A 209 19.07 0.33 25.58
C ALA A 209 18.19 1.38 24.90
N ASN A 210 17.07 0.98 24.29
CA ASN A 210 16.16 1.93 23.64
C ASN A 210 15.36 2.75 24.66
N GLU A 211 15.08 2.20 25.85
CA GLU A 211 14.47 2.93 26.95
C GLU A 211 15.42 4.00 27.50
N GLU A 212 16.68 3.65 27.79
CA GLU A 212 17.74 4.59 28.17
C GLU A 212 17.95 5.67 27.10
N PHE A 213 18.00 5.29 25.83
CA PHE A 213 18.12 6.23 24.71
C PHE A 213 16.94 7.23 24.68
N LEU A 214 15.71 6.79 24.97
CA LEU A 214 14.54 7.65 25.01
C LEU A 214 14.51 8.57 26.23
N GLN A 215 15.11 8.16 27.35
CA GLN A 215 15.29 9.02 28.52
C GLN A 215 16.28 10.15 28.22
N ASN A 216 17.41 9.81 27.59
CA ASN A 216 18.45 10.79 27.23
C ASN A 216 18.09 11.66 26.01
N HIS A 217 17.06 11.29 25.25
CA HIS A 217 16.61 12.03 24.06
C HIS A 217 15.09 12.28 24.10
N PRO A 218 14.61 13.19 24.98
CA PRO A 218 13.17 13.44 25.18
C PRO A 218 12.47 13.89 23.89
N ALA A 219 13.15 14.67 23.03
CA ALA A 219 12.62 15.10 21.73
C ALA A 219 12.28 13.94 20.75
N LYS A 220 12.77 12.71 21.00
CA LYS A 220 12.35 11.51 20.25
C LYS A 220 11.21 10.75 20.91
N LYS A 221 11.01 10.90 22.23
CA LYS A 221 9.85 10.36 22.97
C LYS A 221 8.55 11.05 22.52
N THR A 222 8.62 12.37 22.29
CA THR A 222 7.50 13.22 21.86
C THR A 222 6.91 12.87 20.49
N LYS A 223 7.61 12.11 19.63
CA LYS A 223 7.03 11.61 18.35
C LYS A 223 5.83 10.68 18.53
N ARG A 224 5.63 10.10 19.71
CA ARG A 224 4.39 9.36 20.04
C ARG A 224 3.28 10.28 20.57
N GLU A 225 3.66 11.41 21.17
CA GLU A 225 2.76 12.46 21.71
C GLU A 225 2.22 13.38 20.60
N GLY A 226 2.89 13.47 19.45
CA GLY A 226 2.33 14.07 18.22
C GLY A 226 1.27 13.20 17.51
N LYS A 227 0.68 12.22 18.20
CA LYS A 227 -0.52 11.55 17.69
C LYS A 227 -1.73 12.30 18.23
N PRO A 228 -2.73 12.59 17.38
CA PRO A 228 -3.95 13.21 17.88
C PRO A 228 -4.57 12.29 18.94
N PRO A 229 -5.15 12.88 20.01
CA PRO A 229 -5.83 12.10 21.02
C PRO A 229 -6.88 11.21 20.35
N ALA A 230 -7.06 10.02 20.90
CA ALA A 230 -7.98 9.03 20.35
C ALA A 230 -9.27 9.02 21.16
N LEU A 231 -10.40 9.09 20.47
CA LEU A 231 -11.73 9.05 21.08
C LEU A 231 -11.88 7.78 21.93
N PRO A 232 -12.27 7.88 23.21
CA PRO A 232 -12.41 6.72 24.08
C PRO A 232 -13.52 5.79 23.58
N PHE A 233 -13.27 4.48 23.62
CA PHE A 233 -14.25 3.45 23.26
C PHE A 233 -14.34 2.39 24.36
N PRO A 234 -15.52 1.76 24.58
CA PRO A 234 -15.74 0.86 25.71
C PRO A 234 -14.72 -0.28 25.81
N PHE A 235 -14.37 -0.90 24.66
CA PHE A 235 -13.33 -1.92 24.62
C PHE A 235 -11.94 -1.38 24.99
N GLN A 236 -11.60 -0.13 24.69
CA GLN A 236 -10.30 0.47 25.05
C GLN A 236 -10.18 0.58 26.56
N CYS A 237 -11.22 1.11 27.21
CA CYS A 237 -11.27 1.24 28.66
C CYS A 237 -11.12 -0.14 29.34
N PHE A 238 -11.77 -1.18 28.80
CA PHE A 238 -11.58 -2.56 29.25
C PHE A 238 -10.16 -3.06 29.00
N TYR A 239 -9.61 -2.82 27.82
CA TYR A 239 -8.27 -3.24 27.43
C TYR A 239 -7.22 -2.62 28.34
N ASP A 240 -7.23 -1.31 28.54
CA ASP A 240 -6.26 -0.58 29.36
C ASP A 240 -6.32 -1.03 30.83
N ALA A 241 -7.52 -1.30 31.35
CA ALA A 241 -7.69 -1.80 32.71
C ALA A 241 -7.20 -3.24 32.90
N LYS A 242 -7.16 -4.07 31.84
CA LYS A 242 -6.83 -5.50 31.94
C LYS A 242 -5.46 -5.86 31.39
N ILE A 243 -4.89 -5.07 30.48
CA ILE A 243 -3.70 -5.43 29.72
C ILE A 243 -2.47 -5.65 30.61
N SER A 244 -2.28 -4.84 31.66
CA SER A 244 -1.14 -4.98 32.58
C SER A 244 -1.14 -6.36 33.26
N LYS A 245 -2.24 -6.72 33.93
CA LYS A 245 -2.42 -8.04 34.57
C LYS A 245 -2.37 -9.18 33.55
N TYR A 246 -2.90 -8.97 32.34
CA TYR A 246 -2.93 -9.98 31.29
C TYR A 246 -1.54 -10.26 30.71
N LYS A 247 -0.72 -9.22 30.55
CA LYS A 247 0.66 -9.30 30.06
C LYS A 247 1.56 -10.04 31.05
N GLN A 248 1.39 -9.79 32.35
CA GLN A 248 2.13 -10.52 33.40
C GLN A 248 1.81 -12.03 33.38
N LYS A 249 0.55 -12.42 33.20
CA LYS A 249 0.15 -13.85 33.13
C LYS A 249 0.53 -14.55 31.81
N HIS A 250 0.88 -13.78 30.79
CA HIS A 250 1.11 -14.28 29.44
C HIS A 250 2.35 -13.61 28.80
N PRO A 251 3.55 -13.79 29.39
CA PRO A 251 4.77 -13.12 28.92
C PRO A 251 5.19 -13.54 27.50
N ASN A 252 4.81 -14.75 27.09
CA ASN A 252 5.17 -15.33 25.79
C ASN A 252 4.25 -14.91 24.63
N LEU A 253 3.13 -14.23 24.90
CA LEU A 253 2.17 -13.83 23.88
C LEU A 253 2.48 -12.44 23.33
N SER A 254 2.43 -12.30 22.00
CA SER A 254 2.58 -11.01 21.32
C SER A 254 1.47 -10.03 21.72
N THR A 255 1.75 -8.73 21.70
CA THR A 255 0.76 -7.67 21.96
C THR A 255 -0.48 -7.80 21.09
N SER A 256 -0.33 -8.22 19.82
CA SER A 256 -1.45 -8.49 18.91
C SER A 256 -2.29 -9.69 19.39
N GLN A 257 -1.65 -10.78 19.80
CA GLN A 257 -2.33 -11.97 20.32
C GLN A 257 -3.04 -11.70 21.66
N LEU A 258 -2.42 -10.90 22.54
CA LEU A 258 -3.02 -10.45 23.79
C LEU A 258 -4.26 -9.59 23.52
N SER A 259 -4.16 -8.64 22.58
CA SER A 259 -5.28 -7.79 22.16
C SER A 259 -6.44 -8.60 21.59
N ALA A 260 -6.16 -9.59 20.72
CA ALA A 260 -7.19 -10.48 20.18
C ALA A 260 -7.90 -11.29 21.29
N LYS A 261 -7.15 -11.84 22.24
CA LYS A 261 -7.72 -12.59 23.38
C LYS A 261 -8.58 -11.70 24.28
N LEU A 262 -8.14 -10.47 24.56
CA LEU A 262 -8.91 -9.52 25.36
C LEU A 262 -10.17 -9.04 24.62
N ARG A 263 -10.12 -8.83 23.30
CA ARG A 263 -11.31 -8.54 22.48
C ARG A 263 -12.34 -9.66 22.59
N ALA A 264 -11.91 -10.91 22.41
CA ALA A 264 -12.80 -12.06 22.53
C ALA A 264 -13.42 -12.16 23.93
N LYS A 265 -12.67 -11.83 24.99
CA LYS A 265 -13.20 -11.76 26.36
C LYS A 265 -14.22 -10.65 26.54
N TYR A 266 -13.96 -9.46 26.00
CA TYR A 266 -14.89 -8.32 26.07
C TYR A 266 -16.22 -8.61 25.36
N LEU A 267 -16.17 -9.20 24.16
CA LEU A 267 -17.37 -9.55 23.41
C LEU A 267 -18.28 -10.53 24.16
N LYS A 268 -17.68 -11.46 24.92
CA LYS A 268 -18.38 -12.45 25.76
C LYS A 268 -18.84 -11.92 27.12
N LEU A 269 -18.60 -10.65 27.46
CA LEU A 269 -19.06 -10.08 28.73
C LEU A 269 -20.59 -9.97 28.77
N LYS A 270 -21.17 -10.22 29.96
CA LYS A 270 -22.59 -9.96 30.23
C LYS A 270 -22.91 -8.47 30.03
N PRO A 271 -24.13 -8.11 29.60
CA PRO A 271 -24.57 -6.73 29.41
C PRO A 271 -24.27 -5.79 30.59
N SER A 272 -24.53 -6.23 31.82
CA SER A 272 -24.24 -5.45 33.04
C SER A 272 -22.76 -5.09 33.21
N LYS A 273 -21.87 -6.04 32.85
CA LYS A 273 -20.42 -5.81 32.88
C LYS A 273 -19.94 -4.96 31.71
N LYS A 274 -20.60 -5.03 30.55
CA LYS A 274 -20.35 -4.14 29.40
C LYS A 274 -20.78 -2.70 29.73
N LYS A 275 -21.93 -2.50 30.38
CA LYS A 275 -22.45 -1.18 30.80
C LYS A 275 -21.39 -0.36 31.55
N LYS A 276 -20.68 -0.97 32.51
CA LYS A 276 -19.58 -0.32 33.24
C LYS A 276 -18.50 0.28 32.32
N TRP A 277 -18.12 -0.41 31.26
CA TRP A 277 -17.09 0.06 30.33
C TRP A 277 -17.64 1.09 29.34
N ILE A 278 -18.93 1.00 29.01
CA ILE A 278 -19.64 2.00 28.23
C ILE A 278 -19.70 3.32 29.01
N SER A 279 -20.17 3.29 30.27
CA SER A 279 -20.18 4.46 31.16
C SER A 279 -18.80 5.08 31.31
N LYS A 280 -17.78 4.26 31.60
CA LYS A 280 -16.40 4.75 31.73
C LYS A 280 -15.86 5.41 30.45
N ALA A 281 -16.20 4.88 29.27
CA ALA A 281 -15.81 5.51 28.01
C ALA A 281 -16.51 6.87 27.81
N MET A 282 -17.78 6.97 28.22
CA MET A 282 -18.54 8.21 28.14
C MET A 282 -18.05 9.26 29.15
N GLU A 283 -17.76 8.86 30.38
CA GLU A 283 -17.17 9.73 31.41
C GLU A 283 -15.81 10.30 31.00
N SER A 284 -15.04 9.57 30.18
CA SER A 284 -13.75 10.05 29.67
C SER A 284 -13.82 11.00 28.47
N ILE A 285 -15.03 11.34 27.98
CA ILE A 285 -15.21 12.26 26.84
C ILE A 285 -14.67 13.67 27.15
N PRO A 286 -15.00 14.32 28.30
CA PRO A 286 -14.52 15.67 28.56
C PRO A 286 -12.99 15.75 28.65
N ASP A 287 -12.35 14.73 29.22
CA ASP A 287 -10.89 14.64 29.27
C ASP A 287 -10.28 14.53 27.86
N TYR A 288 -10.91 13.75 26.98
CA TYR A 288 -10.52 13.65 25.58
C TYR A 288 -10.69 14.98 24.84
N GLU A 289 -11.78 15.70 25.08
CA GLU A 289 -12.04 17.01 24.47
C GLU A 289 -11.00 18.04 24.90
N LYS A 290 -10.65 18.07 26.20
CA LYS A 290 -9.57 18.91 26.72
C LYS A 290 -8.23 18.59 26.06
N GLN A 291 -7.88 17.30 25.98
CA GLN A 291 -6.65 16.86 25.29
C GLN A 291 -6.66 17.23 23.80
N LEU A 292 -7.82 17.16 23.13
CA LEU A 292 -7.96 17.53 21.74
C LEU A 292 -7.80 19.04 21.54
N GLN A 293 -8.33 19.87 22.43
CA GLN A 293 -8.13 21.33 22.38
C GLN A 293 -6.65 21.69 22.52
N GLU A 294 -5.95 21.13 23.51
CA GLU A 294 -4.51 21.33 23.70
C GLU A 294 -3.70 20.86 22.47
N TYR A 295 -4.10 19.74 21.89
CA TYR A 295 -3.50 19.24 20.65
C TYR A 295 -3.73 20.18 19.46
N LEU A 296 -4.91 20.80 19.34
CA LEU A 296 -5.24 21.73 18.26
C LEU A 296 -4.49 23.07 18.40
N ILE A 297 -4.25 23.53 19.63
CA ILE A 297 -3.41 24.71 19.90
C ILE A 297 -1.99 24.47 19.37
N THR A 298 -1.44 23.28 19.62
CA THR A 298 -0.09 22.91 19.19
C THR A 298 -0.02 22.46 17.72
N HIS A 299 -1.16 22.15 17.09
CA HIS A 299 -1.25 21.66 15.71
C HIS A 299 -2.43 22.32 14.95
N PRO A 300 -2.35 23.63 14.62
CA PRO A 300 -3.46 24.38 14.02
C PRO A 300 -3.89 23.87 12.64
N GLU A 301 -3.01 23.19 11.89
CA GLU A 301 -3.37 22.59 10.59
C GLU A 301 -4.14 21.26 10.72
N PHE A 302 -4.17 20.65 11.92
CA PHE A 302 -4.82 19.36 12.13
C PHE A 302 -6.35 19.50 12.11
N LYS A 303 -7.00 18.84 11.15
CA LYS A 303 -8.48 18.80 11.03
C LYS A 303 -9.01 17.51 11.64
N PRO A 304 -9.55 17.52 12.88
CA PRO A 304 -9.95 16.29 13.58
C PRO A 304 -11.11 15.63 12.82
N PRO A 305 -11.12 14.30 12.65
CA PRO A 305 -12.21 13.63 11.96
C PRO A 305 -13.51 13.74 12.77
N LEU A 306 -14.63 14.09 12.13
CA LEU A 306 -15.95 14.09 12.76
C LEU A 306 -16.38 12.62 13.02
N ARG A 307 -15.96 12.03 14.14
CA ARG A 307 -16.31 10.66 14.52
C ARG A 307 -17.25 10.67 15.71
N LYS A 308 -18.47 10.15 15.52
CA LYS A 308 -19.35 9.75 16.62
C LYS A 308 -18.71 8.57 17.38
N ILE A 309 -18.97 8.44 18.68
CA ILE A 309 -18.62 7.24 19.45
C ILE A 309 -19.21 6.04 18.71
N ARG A 310 -18.37 5.12 18.24
CA ARG A 310 -18.83 3.87 17.63
C ARG A 310 -19.18 2.89 18.72
N LEU A 311 -20.38 3.01 19.28
CA LEU A 311 -21.02 1.92 20.00
C LEU A 311 -21.50 0.88 18.98
N THR A 312 -21.29 -0.40 19.27
CA THR A 312 -21.94 -1.49 18.53
C THR A 312 -23.46 -1.46 18.75
N LYS A 313 -24.25 -2.08 17.86
CA LYS A 313 -25.71 -2.16 18.02
C LYS A 313 -26.10 -2.73 19.40
N GLU A 314 -25.37 -3.72 19.89
CA GLU A 314 -25.54 -4.29 21.23
C GLU A 314 -25.24 -3.26 22.33
N GLU A 315 -24.13 -2.53 22.23
CA GLU A 315 -23.75 -1.52 23.23
C GLU A 315 -24.72 -0.33 23.23
N MET A 316 -25.26 0.05 22.07
CA MET A 316 -26.30 1.08 21.98
C MET A 316 -27.58 0.64 22.70
N VAL A 317 -28.01 -0.62 22.54
CA VAL A 317 -29.17 -1.17 23.26
C VAL A 317 -28.90 -1.21 24.77
N ILE A 318 -27.70 -1.64 25.19
CA ILE A 318 -27.30 -1.65 26.60
C ILE A 318 -27.24 -0.24 27.20
N SER A 319 -26.83 0.76 26.41
CA SER A 319 -26.79 2.16 26.81
C SER A 319 -28.20 2.77 26.94
N LYS A 320 -29.13 2.42 26.05
CA LYS A 320 -30.51 2.94 26.02
C LYS A 320 -31.41 2.39 27.13
N CYS A 321 -31.03 1.30 27.81
CA CYS A 321 -31.75 0.77 28.98
C CYS A 321 -31.43 1.51 30.30
N SER A 322 -31.00 2.78 30.25
CA SER A 322 -30.81 3.63 31.44
C SER A 322 -31.62 4.92 31.26
N PRO A 323 -32.54 5.28 32.19
CA PRO A 323 -33.50 6.36 31.96
C PRO A 323 -32.93 7.79 31.86
N GLU A 324 -31.63 8.00 32.07
CA GLU A 324 -31.11 9.36 32.31
C GLU A 324 -30.33 10.02 31.16
N MET A 325 -29.98 9.35 30.05
CA MET A 325 -29.03 9.98 29.10
C MET A 325 -29.27 9.62 27.64
N ASP A 326 -29.67 10.64 26.87
CA ASP A 326 -29.90 10.57 25.43
C ASP A 326 -28.58 10.69 24.64
N VAL A 327 -28.15 9.58 24.05
CA VAL A 327 -26.97 9.50 23.17
C VAL A 327 -27.12 10.39 21.93
N ASP A 328 -28.35 10.67 21.51
CA ASP A 328 -28.64 11.57 20.40
C ASP A 328 -28.39 13.04 20.78
N GLU A 329 -28.60 13.43 22.05
CA GLU A 329 -28.29 14.77 22.57
C GLU A 329 -26.78 15.06 22.59
N ILE A 330 -25.99 14.13 23.13
CA ILE A 330 -24.52 14.26 23.15
C ILE A 330 -23.97 14.33 21.73
N THR A 331 -24.55 13.55 20.81
CA THR A 331 -24.19 13.57 19.40
C THR A 331 -24.57 14.90 18.73
N ARG A 332 -25.68 15.52 19.14
CA ARG A 332 -26.16 16.83 18.67
C ARG A 332 -25.23 17.95 19.13
N GLN A 333 -24.86 17.96 20.41
CA GLN A 333 -23.90 18.91 20.99
C GLN A 333 -22.52 18.82 20.31
N LEU A 334 -22.02 17.60 20.04
CA LEU A 334 -20.75 17.41 19.31
C LEU A 334 -20.80 17.91 17.86
N MET A 335 -21.98 17.85 17.22
CA MET A 335 -22.19 18.42 15.88
C MET A 335 -22.33 19.93 15.89
N GLU A 336 -22.78 20.52 16.99
CA GLU A 336 -22.94 21.96 17.14
C GLU A 336 -21.61 22.71 17.10
N VAL A 337 -20.59 22.15 17.77
CA VAL A 337 -19.22 22.69 17.81
C VAL A 337 -18.47 22.55 16.47
N ALA A 338 -18.98 21.74 15.52
CA ALA A 338 -18.35 21.55 14.22
C ALA A 338 -18.68 22.70 13.23
N PRO A 339 -17.67 23.24 12.49
CA PRO A 339 -17.88 24.29 11.49
C PRO A 339 -18.97 23.94 10.47
N LYS A 340 -19.85 24.89 10.16
CA LYS A 340 -21.03 24.72 9.27
C LYS A 340 -20.69 24.03 7.93
N ASP A 341 -19.50 24.26 7.39
CA ASP A 341 -19.06 23.68 6.11
C ASP A 341 -18.78 22.17 6.17
N ARG A 342 -18.48 21.61 7.35
CA ARG A 342 -18.27 20.16 7.49
C ARG A 342 -19.58 19.39 7.64
N ARG A 343 -20.64 20.00 8.20
CA ARG A 343 -21.99 19.39 8.25
C ARG A 343 -22.53 19.09 6.85
N LYS A 344 -22.16 19.92 5.86
CA LYS A 344 -22.57 19.74 4.44
C LYS A 344 -21.94 18.52 3.75
N LYS A 345 -20.76 18.04 4.20
CA LYS A 345 -20.03 16.91 3.56
C LYS A 345 -20.57 15.53 3.93
N ALA A 346 -21.41 15.40 4.96
CA ALA A 346 -22.08 14.16 5.33
C ALA A 346 -23.45 13.98 4.65
N LYS A 347 -23.74 14.71 3.56
CA LYS A 347 -24.96 14.54 2.79
C LYS A 347 -24.83 13.33 1.86
N VAL A 348 -25.67 12.33 2.13
CA VAL A 348 -26.46 11.52 1.18
C VAL A 348 -25.97 11.60 -0.27
N ILE A 349 -25.73 10.46 -0.93
CA ILE A 349 -25.61 10.41 -2.39
C ILE A 349 -26.83 11.15 -2.95
N LYS A 350 -26.66 12.41 -3.36
CA LYS A 350 -27.73 13.23 -3.90
C LYS A 350 -28.07 12.63 -5.26
N THR A 351 -28.96 11.65 -5.29
CA THR A 351 -29.77 11.39 -6.46
C THR A 351 -30.55 12.68 -6.71
N PHE A 352 -30.47 13.20 -7.93
CA PHE A 352 -31.23 14.37 -8.32
C PHE A 352 -32.73 14.07 -8.07
N PRO A 353 -33.50 14.94 -7.40
CA PRO A 353 -34.90 14.66 -7.07
C PRO A 353 -35.71 14.26 -8.31
N GLY A 354 -36.48 13.18 -8.23
CA GLY A 354 -37.26 12.66 -9.36
C GLY A 354 -36.46 11.88 -10.42
N ALA A 355 -35.13 11.83 -10.31
CA ALA A 355 -34.33 11.10 -11.30
C ALA A 355 -34.57 9.58 -11.24
N PRO A 356 -34.57 8.89 -12.39
CA PRO A 356 -34.72 7.44 -12.45
C PRO A 356 -33.68 6.69 -11.60
N GLU A 357 -34.06 5.53 -11.02
CA GLU A 357 -33.16 4.69 -10.23
C GLU A 357 -32.17 3.96 -11.14
N LYS A 358 -30.87 4.04 -10.80
CA LYS A 358 -29.82 3.38 -11.58
C LYS A 358 -29.95 1.85 -11.49
N PRO A 359 -29.87 1.13 -12.61
CA PRO A 359 -29.89 -0.33 -12.59
C PRO A 359 -28.66 -0.90 -11.88
N PRO A 360 -28.72 -2.15 -11.38
CA PRO A 360 -27.57 -2.83 -10.80
C PRO A 360 -26.35 -2.84 -11.73
N LYS A 361 -25.14 -2.82 -11.17
CA LYS A 361 -23.92 -2.72 -12.01
C LYS A 361 -23.58 -4.00 -12.77
N THR A 362 -23.92 -5.17 -12.20
CA THR A 362 -23.56 -6.49 -12.73
C THR A 362 -24.73 -7.46 -12.63
N ALA A 363 -24.73 -8.49 -13.47
CA ALA A 363 -25.77 -9.53 -13.47
C ALA A 363 -25.79 -10.27 -12.13
N TYR A 364 -24.62 -10.44 -11.50
CA TYR A 364 -24.49 -10.96 -10.15
C TYR A 364 -25.22 -10.09 -9.11
N THR A 365 -25.05 -8.76 -9.16
CA THR A 365 -25.76 -7.86 -8.23
C THR A 365 -27.27 -7.93 -8.41
N LEU A 366 -27.75 -8.08 -9.64
CA LEU A 366 -29.17 -8.28 -9.95
C LEU A 366 -29.69 -9.60 -9.35
N PHE A 367 -28.92 -10.68 -9.48
CA PHE A 367 -29.22 -11.97 -8.86
C PHE A 367 -29.30 -11.86 -7.32
N ILE A 368 -28.31 -11.24 -6.69
CA ILE A 368 -28.32 -11.02 -5.23
C ILE A 368 -29.58 -10.24 -4.81
N LYS A 369 -29.92 -9.13 -5.49
CA LYS A 369 -31.10 -8.31 -5.15
C LYS A 369 -32.40 -9.12 -5.15
N LYS A 370 -32.49 -10.13 -6.02
CA LYS A 370 -33.68 -10.99 -6.18
C LYS A 370 -33.71 -12.13 -5.16
N GLU A 371 -32.58 -12.78 -4.93
CA GLU A 371 -32.53 -14.04 -4.18
C GLU A 371 -32.24 -13.84 -2.69
N ILE A 372 -31.69 -12.68 -2.29
CA ILE A 372 -31.36 -12.40 -0.89
C ILE A 372 -32.57 -12.37 0.05
N GLY A 373 -33.75 -12.03 -0.47
CA GLY A 373 -35.00 -12.04 0.30
C GLY A 373 -35.48 -13.45 0.66
N LYS A 374 -35.03 -14.48 -0.07
CA LYS A 374 -35.38 -15.88 0.21
C LYS A 374 -34.59 -16.47 1.38
N LEU A 375 -33.43 -15.89 1.69
CA LEU A 375 -32.62 -16.28 2.82
C LEU A 375 -33.07 -15.51 4.07
N THR A 376 -33.84 -16.15 4.94
CA THR A 376 -34.34 -15.54 6.19
C THR A 376 -33.30 -15.65 7.32
N VAL A 377 -32.58 -16.77 7.38
CA VAL A 377 -31.62 -17.11 8.45
C VAL A 377 -30.18 -16.71 8.09
N GLY A 378 -29.38 -16.32 9.09
CA GLY A 378 -27.95 -15.99 8.94
C GLY A 378 -27.64 -14.49 8.87
N SER A 379 -26.37 -14.13 9.06
CA SER A 379 -25.94 -12.73 8.93
C SER A 379 -25.90 -12.32 7.45
N MET A 380 -25.92 -11.01 7.17
CA MET A 380 -25.79 -10.49 5.80
C MET A 380 -24.52 -11.01 5.10
N THR A 381 -23.44 -11.21 5.86
CA THR A 381 -22.18 -11.76 5.36
C THR A 381 -22.31 -13.25 4.97
N ASP A 382 -23.06 -14.02 5.75
CA ASP A 382 -23.31 -15.44 5.46
C ASP A 382 -24.20 -15.59 4.23
N LYS A 383 -25.27 -14.77 4.14
CA LYS A 383 -26.17 -14.73 2.98
C LYS A 383 -25.43 -14.36 1.69
N MET A 384 -24.56 -13.35 1.73
CA MET A 384 -23.72 -12.97 0.59
C MET A 384 -22.74 -14.08 0.18
N THR A 385 -22.16 -14.79 1.15
CA THR A 385 -21.23 -15.90 0.89
C THR A 385 -21.97 -17.09 0.25
N GLN A 386 -23.16 -17.40 0.72
CA GLN A 386 -24.00 -18.47 0.19
C GLN A 386 -24.42 -18.17 -1.25
N LEU A 387 -24.99 -17.00 -1.51
CA LEU A 387 -25.42 -16.59 -2.84
C LEU A 387 -24.24 -16.44 -3.83
N GLY A 388 -23.05 -16.05 -3.33
CA GLY A 388 -21.84 -16.02 -4.15
C GLY A 388 -21.41 -17.40 -4.66
N LYS A 389 -21.50 -18.42 -3.80
CA LYS A 389 -21.26 -19.82 -4.19
C LYS A 389 -22.33 -20.30 -5.16
N GLU A 390 -23.60 -20.00 -4.88
CA GLU A 390 -24.72 -20.35 -5.74
C GLU A 390 -24.54 -19.78 -7.15
N TRP A 391 -24.20 -18.50 -7.26
CA TRP A 391 -23.90 -17.84 -8.54
C TRP A 391 -22.77 -18.50 -9.31
N GLN A 392 -21.71 -18.94 -8.64
CA GLN A 392 -20.60 -19.65 -9.28
C GLN A 392 -20.99 -21.05 -9.75
N SER A 393 -21.86 -21.74 -9.01
CA SER A 393 -22.38 -23.06 -9.37
C SER A 393 -23.53 -23.03 -10.39
N MET A 394 -24.13 -21.87 -10.65
CA MET A 394 -25.24 -21.75 -11.61
C MET A 394 -24.79 -22.03 -13.05
N ALA A 395 -25.64 -22.75 -13.78
CA ALA A 395 -25.47 -23.02 -15.20
C ALA A 395 -25.30 -21.72 -16.01
N GLU A 396 -24.47 -21.76 -17.04
CA GLU A 396 -24.18 -20.59 -17.88
C GLU A 396 -25.45 -20.04 -18.54
N GLN A 397 -26.40 -20.91 -18.92
CA GLN A 397 -27.69 -20.52 -19.47
C GLN A 397 -28.52 -19.68 -18.49
N GLU A 398 -28.51 -20.02 -17.20
CA GLU A 398 -29.21 -19.25 -16.15
C GLU A 398 -28.51 -17.91 -15.89
N ARG A 399 -27.17 -17.89 -15.88
CA ARG A 399 -26.39 -16.64 -15.76
C ARG A 399 -26.66 -15.70 -16.93
N LYS A 400 -26.75 -16.22 -18.17
CA LYS A 400 -27.12 -15.45 -19.36
C LYS A 400 -28.52 -14.84 -19.27
N LYS A 401 -29.49 -15.48 -18.60
CA LYS A 401 -30.80 -14.87 -18.34
C LYS A 401 -30.69 -13.60 -17.48
N TYR A 402 -29.84 -13.61 -16.45
CA TYR A 402 -29.60 -12.42 -15.63
C TYR A 402 -28.85 -11.32 -16.37
N GLU A 403 -27.91 -11.67 -17.26
CA GLU A 403 -27.23 -10.70 -18.13
C GLU A 403 -28.20 -10.04 -19.11
N LYS A 404 -29.05 -10.83 -19.79
CA LYS A 404 -30.09 -10.31 -20.68
C LYS A 404 -31.10 -9.43 -19.94
N LYS A 405 -31.49 -9.83 -18.72
CA LYS A 405 -32.38 -9.03 -17.86
C LYS A 405 -31.72 -7.72 -17.42
N LEU A 406 -30.43 -7.76 -17.08
CA LEU A 406 -29.70 -6.55 -16.73
C LEU A 406 -29.56 -5.60 -17.94
N GLN A 407 -29.34 -6.14 -19.13
CA GLN A 407 -29.24 -5.34 -20.35
C GLN A 407 -30.54 -4.58 -20.63
N ARG A 408 -31.69 -5.26 -20.55
CA ARG A 408 -33.01 -4.62 -20.65
C ARG A 408 -33.22 -3.52 -19.61
N LEU A 409 -32.84 -3.77 -18.35
CA LEU A 409 -32.94 -2.76 -17.29
C LEU A 409 -32.04 -1.54 -17.54
N LYS A 410 -30.93 -1.68 -18.27
CA LYS A 410 -30.09 -0.55 -18.67
C LYS A 410 -30.72 0.26 -19.79
N GLU A 411 -31.31 -0.42 -20.77
CA GLU A 411 -32.03 0.21 -21.88
C GLU A 411 -33.26 0.97 -21.36
N ASP A 412 -34.07 0.34 -20.51
CA ASP A 412 -35.22 0.99 -19.87
C ASP A 412 -34.81 2.21 -19.03
N TYR A 413 -33.70 2.10 -18.30
CA TYR A 413 -33.16 3.24 -17.54
C TYR A 413 -32.72 4.39 -18.44
N GLU A 414 -32.09 4.09 -19.57
CA GLU A 414 -31.64 5.10 -20.53
C GLU A 414 -32.83 5.85 -21.13
N LEU A 415 -33.90 5.14 -21.47
CA LEU A 415 -35.15 5.75 -21.92
C LEU A 415 -35.80 6.62 -20.83
N GLN A 416 -35.84 6.13 -19.59
CA GLN A 416 -36.37 6.91 -18.46
C GLN A 416 -35.54 8.17 -18.20
N VAL A 417 -34.21 8.10 -18.38
CA VAL A 417 -33.35 9.28 -18.25
C VAL A 417 -33.61 10.27 -19.38
N GLN A 418 -33.76 9.81 -20.63
CA GLN A 418 -34.10 10.69 -21.75
C GLN A 418 -35.44 11.39 -21.55
N GLU A 419 -36.45 10.68 -21.05
CA GLU A 419 -37.75 11.26 -20.77
C GLU A 419 -37.69 12.24 -19.59
N PHE A 420 -36.92 11.90 -18.55
CA PHE A 420 -36.65 12.79 -17.43
C PHE A 420 -35.90 14.06 -17.86
N GLU A 421 -34.95 13.97 -18.79
CA GLU A 421 -34.25 15.15 -19.31
C GLU A 421 -35.20 16.13 -20.02
N LYS A 422 -36.27 15.64 -20.65
CA LYS A 422 -37.30 16.49 -21.29
C LYS A 422 -38.21 17.20 -20.29
N THR A 423 -38.39 16.65 -19.09
CA THR A 423 -39.23 17.27 -18.04
C THR A 423 -38.49 18.32 -17.22
N LEU A 424 -37.17 18.46 -17.40
CA LEU A 424 -36.34 19.41 -16.67
C LEU A 424 -36.23 20.76 -17.38
N SER A 425 -36.22 21.84 -16.58
CA SER A 425 -35.84 23.18 -17.03
C SER A 425 -34.38 23.21 -17.53
N PRO A 426 -34.00 24.10 -18.47
CA PRO A 426 -32.63 24.22 -18.97
C PRO A 426 -31.55 24.34 -17.87
N GLU A 427 -31.84 25.07 -16.78
CA GLU A 427 -30.93 25.21 -15.65
C GLU A 427 -30.76 23.90 -14.85
N ASP A 428 -31.85 23.16 -14.67
CA ASP A 428 -31.87 21.91 -13.92
C ASP A 428 -31.31 20.75 -14.73
N LEU A 429 -31.49 20.77 -16.05
CA LEU A 429 -30.84 19.88 -17.00
C LEU A 429 -29.31 20.04 -16.95
N ALA A 430 -28.81 21.28 -16.91
CA ALA A 430 -27.38 21.55 -16.77
C ALA A 430 -26.81 20.99 -15.46
N LYS A 431 -27.50 21.23 -14.33
CA LYS A 431 -27.14 20.66 -13.01
C LYS A 431 -27.19 19.12 -13.04
N PHE A 432 -28.21 18.53 -13.67
CA PHE A 432 -28.34 17.08 -13.78
C PHE A 432 -27.17 16.47 -14.57
N ARG A 433 -26.83 17.02 -15.74
CA ARG A 433 -25.70 16.57 -16.56
C ARG A 433 -24.35 16.73 -15.86
N GLU A 434 -24.16 17.83 -15.12
CA GLU A 434 -22.95 18.04 -14.32
C GLU A 434 -22.80 16.98 -13.21
N THR A 435 -23.90 16.62 -12.52
CA THR A 435 -23.86 15.57 -11.49
C THR A 435 -23.53 14.19 -12.06
N GLN A 436 -24.01 13.85 -13.26
CA GLN A 436 -23.64 12.61 -13.94
C GLN A 436 -22.16 12.60 -14.33
N ASN A 437 -21.64 13.71 -14.86
CA ASN A 437 -20.23 13.84 -15.25
C ASN A 437 -19.26 13.77 -14.07
N ASN A 438 -19.57 14.43 -12.96
CA ASN A 438 -18.77 14.37 -11.73
C ASN A 438 -18.75 12.94 -11.14
N SER A 439 -19.85 12.20 -11.26
CA SER A 439 -19.90 10.78 -10.84
C SER A 439 -19.07 9.85 -11.73
N ARG A 440 -18.87 10.18 -13.02
CA ARG A 440 -17.99 9.44 -13.95
C ARG A 440 -16.51 9.74 -13.69
N LYS A 441 -16.13 11.00 -13.46
CA LYS A 441 -14.73 11.39 -13.14
C LYS A 441 -14.21 10.71 -11.88
N LYS A 442 -15.03 10.64 -10.82
CA LYS A 442 -14.65 10.03 -9.53
C LYS A 442 -14.40 8.51 -9.60
N ARG A 443 -14.86 7.83 -10.65
CA ARG A 443 -14.68 6.38 -10.86
C ARG A 443 -13.43 6.01 -11.66
N LYS A 444 -12.76 6.98 -12.29
CA LYS A 444 -11.48 6.75 -12.98
C LYS A 444 -10.26 6.93 -12.07
N THR A 445 -10.49 7.45 -10.86
CA THR A 445 -9.44 7.82 -9.89
C THR A 445 -9.36 6.89 -8.68
N ASP A 446 -10.27 5.91 -8.57
CA ASP A 446 -10.28 4.80 -7.60
C ASP A 446 -10.11 3.49 -8.38
#